data_AF-A0A1J3F5W5-F1
#
_entry.id   AF-A0A1J3F5W5-F1
#
_cell.length_a   1.000
_cell.length_b   1.000
_cell.length_c   1.000
_cell.angle_alpha   90.00
_cell.angle_beta   90.00
_cell.angle_gamma   90.00
#
_symmetry.space_group_name_H-M   'P 1'
#
loop_
_entity.id
_entity.type
_entity.pdbx_description
1 polymer ?
#
loop_
_entity_poly.entity_id
_entity_poly.type
_entity_poly.pdbx_seq_one_letter_code
_entity_poly.pdbx_strand_id
1 'polypeptide(L)'
;GGIGILVKSHLTRIDNCYLDYTGVVIEDPVHVHVTNALFLGDANIVLRSVHGKISGVNIVNNMFSGTPKNNFPIVKIEGEFQEIDQVVVDDNNAEGMALKSTTGKSKVSANGTRWVVDFSSVLVFPNRINFYQHSFLAQSGQIPASAVTNVSNNVVVVETDRAVTGTVSVIVYQ
;
A
#
# COMPACT_ATOMS: atom_id res chain seq x y z
N GLY A 1 5.44 -12.50 17.36
CA GLY A 1 6.60 -12.91 18.19
C GLY A 1 7.61 -11.77 18.26
N GLY A 2 8.91 -12.09 18.32
CA GLY A 2 9.99 -11.12 18.44
C GLY A 2 10.57 -10.63 17.10
N ILE A 3 11.74 -9.98 17.17
CA ILE A 3 12.50 -9.55 16.00
C ILE A 3 13.39 -10.71 15.54
N GLY A 4 13.19 -11.20 14.32
CA GLY A 4 14.04 -12.22 13.70
C GLY A 4 15.27 -11.61 13.04
N ILE A 5 15.08 -10.54 12.26
CA ILE A 5 16.17 -9.79 11.61
C ILE A 5 16.03 -8.31 11.95
N LEU A 6 17.13 -7.70 12.37
CA LEU A 6 17.26 -6.25 12.58
C LEU A 6 18.26 -5.68 11.58
N VAL A 7 17.81 -4.78 10.72
CA VAL A 7 18.63 -4.10 9.73
C VAL A 7 18.84 -2.65 10.16
N LYS A 8 20.12 -2.26 10.30
CA LYS A 8 20.55 -0.87 10.57
C LYS A 8 21.50 -0.33 9.50
N SER A 9 21.82 -1.14 8.50
CA SER A 9 22.76 -0.82 7.43
C SER A 9 22.03 -0.59 6.11
N HIS A 10 22.59 0.29 5.30
CA HIS A 10 22.15 0.49 3.92
C HIS A 10 22.57 -0.69 3.03
N LEU A 11 22.06 -0.77 1.80
CA LEU A 11 22.45 -1.77 0.80
C LEU A 11 22.27 -3.21 1.30
N THR A 12 21.08 -3.51 1.81
CA THR A 12 20.76 -4.83 2.38
C THR A 12 19.77 -5.58 1.49
N ARG A 13 20.02 -6.87 1.25
CA ARG A 13 19.09 -7.77 0.56
C ARG A 13 18.69 -8.92 1.48
N ILE A 14 17.39 -9.12 1.64
CA ILE A 14 16.76 -10.26 2.31
C ILE A 14 15.98 -11.00 1.23
N ASP A 15 16.42 -12.19 0.87
CA ASP A 15 15.90 -12.93 -0.28
C ASP A 15 15.66 -14.39 0.11
N ASN A 16 14.56 -14.96 -0.35
CA ASN A 16 14.19 -16.37 -0.13
C ASN A 16 14.27 -16.83 1.34
N CYS A 17 13.96 -15.93 2.27
CA CYS A 17 13.97 -16.23 3.70
C CYS A 17 12.65 -16.85 4.16
N TYR A 18 12.71 -17.63 5.24
CA TYR A 18 11.56 -18.19 5.95
C TYR A 18 11.51 -17.62 7.37
N LEU A 19 10.43 -16.92 7.70
CA LEU A 19 10.24 -16.21 8.96
C LEU A 19 8.99 -16.74 9.66
N ASP A 20 9.16 -17.38 10.81
CA ASP A 20 8.07 -17.99 11.57
C ASP A 20 7.90 -17.29 12.92
N TYR A 21 6.74 -16.69 13.14
CA TYR A 21 6.36 -15.85 14.29
C TYR A 21 7.25 -14.63 14.58
N THR A 22 8.37 -14.46 13.87
CA THR A 22 9.35 -13.38 14.08
C THR A 22 9.52 -12.57 12.81
N GLY A 23 9.49 -11.24 12.95
CA GLY A 23 9.48 -10.32 11.81
C GLY A 23 10.85 -9.76 11.45
N VAL A 24 10.85 -8.85 10.48
CA VAL A 24 12.00 -8.03 10.11
C VAL A 24 11.76 -6.60 10.60
N VAL A 25 12.77 -5.98 11.22
CA VAL A 25 12.76 -4.55 11.55
C VAL A 25 13.88 -3.88 10.77
N ILE A 26 13.57 -2.80 10.07
CA ILE A 26 14.51 -2.02 9.26
C ILE A 26 14.46 -0.57 9.73
N GLU A 27 15.57 -0.08 10.28
CA GLU A 27 15.71 1.30 10.77
C GLU A 27 16.27 2.20 9.65
N ASP A 28 15.61 3.34 9.39
CA ASP A 28 15.94 4.32 8.34
C ASP A 28 16.46 3.69 7.03
N PRO A 29 15.62 2.92 6.31
CA PRO A 29 16.10 2.10 5.22
C PRO A 29 16.63 2.94 4.05
N VAL A 30 17.84 2.62 3.59
CA VAL A 30 18.38 3.16 2.34
C VAL A 30 18.90 2.01 1.47
N HIS A 31 18.32 1.85 0.28
CA HIS A 31 18.63 0.76 -0.65
C HIS A 31 18.45 -0.63 -0.03
N VAL A 32 17.23 -0.95 0.40
CA VAL A 32 16.91 -2.24 1.02
C VAL A 32 15.92 -3.02 0.14
N HIS A 33 16.18 -4.29 -0.08
CA HIS A 33 15.33 -5.18 -0.86
C HIS A 33 14.92 -6.41 -0.04
N VAL A 34 13.61 -6.63 0.10
CA VAL A 34 13.02 -7.81 0.73
C VAL A 34 12.11 -8.50 -0.29
N THR A 35 12.47 -9.71 -0.71
CA THR A 35 11.75 -10.41 -1.78
C THR A 35 11.72 -11.93 -1.60
N ASN A 36 10.71 -12.57 -2.21
CA ASN A 36 10.54 -14.03 -2.27
C ASN A 36 10.54 -14.72 -0.90
N ALA A 37 10.28 -13.99 0.18
CA ALA A 37 10.26 -14.53 1.52
C ALA A 37 8.86 -15.02 1.91
N LEU A 38 8.84 -15.99 2.82
CA LEU A 38 7.62 -16.49 3.47
C LEU A 38 7.59 -16.04 4.92
N PHE A 39 6.53 -15.32 5.30
CA PHE A 39 6.27 -14.84 6.65
C PHE A 39 5.03 -15.56 7.22
N LEU A 40 5.21 -16.31 8.30
CA LEU A 40 4.15 -17.07 8.98
C LEU A 40 3.91 -16.59 10.41
N GLY A 41 2.71 -16.83 10.93
CA GLY A 41 2.39 -16.62 12.33
C GLY A 41 2.35 -15.14 12.72
N ASP A 42 1.76 -14.31 11.86
CA ASP A 42 1.72 -12.84 11.99
C ASP A 42 3.12 -12.17 11.91
N ALA A 43 4.13 -12.86 11.39
CA ALA A 43 5.41 -12.22 11.07
C ALA A 43 5.22 -11.14 10.00
N ASN A 44 5.83 -9.98 10.19
CA ASN A 44 5.69 -8.83 9.30
C ASN A 44 7.01 -8.07 9.15
N ILE A 45 6.99 -7.04 8.32
CA ILE A 45 8.10 -6.11 8.15
C ILE A 45 7.74 -4.79 8.82
N VAL A 46 8.63 -4.30 9.68
CA VAL A 46 8.50 -3.00 10.33
C VAL A 46 9.56 -2.06 9.76
N LEU A 47 9.10 -0.96 9.17
CA LEU A 47 9.94 0.15 8.74
C LEU A 47 9.92 1.20 9.86
N ARG A 48 11.06 1.36 10.54
CA ARG A 48 11.18 2.24 11.70
C ARG A 48 11.99 3.47 11.35
N SER A 49 11.39 4.63 11.59
CA SER A 49 12.07 5.92 11.50
C SER A 49 12.85 6.19 12.78
N VAL A 50 14.16 6.39 12.66
CA VAL A 50 15.02 6.87 13.75
C VAL A 50 15.49 8.29 13.44
N HIS A 51 15.86 8.57 12.19
CA HIS A 51 16.27 9.88 11.67
C HIS A 51 15.33 10.43 10.59
N GLY A 52 14.21 9.75 10.30
CA GLY A 52 13.19 10.30 9.40
C GLY A 52 13.40 10.02 7.92
N LYS A 53 14.31 9.11 7.53
CA LYS A 53 14.65 8.85 6.13
C LYS A 53 14.33 7.44 5.66
N ILE A 54 13.68 7.33 4.51
CA ILE A 54 13.49 6.08 3.78
C ILE A 54 13.69 6.32 2.28
N SER A 55 14.60 5.56 1.66
CA SER A 55 14.92 5.72 0.24
C SER A 55 15.32 4.43 -0.47
N GLY A 56 14.79 4.20 -1.68
CA GLY A 56 15.19 3.05 -2.51
C GLY A 56 14.85 1.70 -1.90
N VAL A 57 13.64 1.57 -1.36
CA VAL A 57 13.18 0.36 -0.66
C VAL A 57 12.27 -0.44 -1.56
N ASN A 58 12.46 -1.75 -1.62
CA ASN A 58 11.63 -2.66 -2.40
C ASN A 58 11.19 -3.84 -1.52
N ILE A 59 9.92 -3.91 -1.16
CA ILE A 59 9.30 -5.04 -0.47
C ILE A 59 8.29 -5.67 -1.44
N VAL A 60 8.70 -6.73 -2.13
CA VAL A 60 7.94 -7.28 -3.26
C VAL A 60 7.94 -8.80 -3.28
N ASN A 61 6.92 -9.41 -3.89
CA ASN A 61 6.87 -10.85 -4.15
C ASN A 61 7.00 -11.72 -2.87
N ASN A 62 6.53 -11.23 -1.73
CA ASN A 62 6.54 -12.00 -0.48
C ASN A 62 5.15 -12.57 -0.19
N MET A 63 5.13 -13.67 0.55
CA MET A 63 3.90 -14.31 1.04
C MET A 63 3.81 -14.14 2.55
N PHE A 64 2.67 -13.65 3.03
CA PHE A 64 2.36 -13.44 4.43
C PHE A 64 1.14 -14.27 4.82
N SER A 65 1.24 -15.01 5.93
CA SER A 65 0.12 -15.75 6.51
C SER A 65 0.06 -15.53 8.01
N GLY A 66 -1.13 -15.20 8.50
CA GLY A 66 -1.36 -14.85 9.89
C GLY A 66 -2.77 -15.19 10.35
N THR A 67 -3.13 -14.66 11.52
CA THR A 67 -4.44 -14.90 12.14
C THR A 67 -5.40 -13.77 11.79
N PRO A 68 -6.54 -14.04 11.10
CA PRO A 68 -7.49 -13.01 10.70
C PRO A 68 -8.01 -12.12 11.84
N LYS A 69 -8.05 -12.66 13.07
CA LYS A 69 -8.45 -11.93 14.28
C LYS A 69 -7.50 -10.77 14.62
N ASN A 70 -6.21 -10.92 14.34
CA ASN A 70 -5.21 -9.91 14.64
C ASN A 70 -5.11 -8.86 13.53
N ASN A 71 -5.28 -9.30 12.27
CA ASN A 71 -5.23 -8.46 11.08
C ASN A 71 -3.98 -7.54 11.05
N PHE A 72 -2.84 -8.07 11.47
CA PHE A 72 -1.58 -7.32 11.47
C PHE A 72 -1.21 -6.90 10.05
N PRO A 73 -0.72 -5.67 9.84
CA PRO A 73 -0.27 -5.25 8.52
C PRO A 73 1.03 -5.95 8.14
N ILE A 74 1.14 -6.38 6.88
CA ILE A 74 2.35 -7.01 6.35
C ILE A 74 3.56 -6.07 6.37
N VAL A 75 3.30 -4.76 6.25
CA VAL A 75 4.28 -3.69 6.42
C VAL A 75 3.73 -2.68 7.42
N LYS A 76 4.46 -2.43 8.49
CA LYS A 76 4.12 -1.45 9.54
C LYS A 76 5.12 -0.31 9.53
N ILE A 77 4.63 0.92 9.61
CA ILE A 77 5.48 2.10 9.88
C ILE A 77 5.54 2.33 11.39
N GLU A 78 6.73 2.55 11.93
CA GLU A 78 6.96 3.02 13.29
C GLU A 78 7.73 4.35 13.27
N GLY A 79 7.19 5.38 13.91
CA GLY A 79 7.71 6.74 13.82
C GLY A 79 7.22 7.47 12.56
N GLU A 80 7.87 8.59 12.24
CA GLU A 80 7.49 9.46 11.12
C GLU A 80 8.66 9.61 10.15
N PHE A 81 8.42 9.33 8.87
CA PHE A 81 9.39 9.57 7.79
C PHE A 81 9.10 10.92 7.13
N GLN A 82 10.09 11.81 7.15
CA GLN A 82 10.02 13.14 6.55
C GLN A 82 10.54 13.12 5.10
N GLU A 83 11.59 12.32 4.87
CA GLU A 83 12.19 12.08 3.56
C GLU A 83 11.81 10.69 3.07
N ILE A 84 10.89 10.62 2.10
CA ILE A 84 10.41 9.39 1.48
C ILE A 84 10.69 9.50 -0.02
N ASP A 85 11.52 8.59 -0.54
CA ASP A 85 11.89 8.58 -1.96
C ASP A 85 12.02 7.15 -2.50
N GLN A 86 11.52 6.86 -3.69
CA GLN A 86 11.69 5.54 -4.35
C GLN A 86 11.36 4.34 -3.45
N VAL A 87 10.19 4.35 -2.81
CA VAL A 87 9.71 3.23 -1.98
C VAL A 87 8.66 2.44 -2.75
N VAL A 88 8.90 1.14 -2.90
CA VAL A 88 8.01 0.19 -3.55
C VAL A 88 7.64 -0.89 -2.55
N VAL A 89 6.36 -0.95 -2.23
CA VAL A 89 5.76 -2.10 -1.55
C VAL A 89 4.66 -2.58 -2.48
N ASP A 90 4.85 -3.68 -3.18
CA ASP A 90 3.86 -4.17 -4.15
C ASP A 90 3.99 -5.67 -4.39
N ASP A 91 3.00 -6.27 -5.06
CA ASP A 91 2.98 -7.68 -5.44
C ASP A 91 3.27 -8.65 -4.28
N ASN A 92 2.78 -8.31 -3.08
CA ASN A 92 2.80 -9.19 -1.92
C ASN A 92 1.43 -9.85 -1.76
N ASN A 93 1.40 -11.07 -1.23
CA ASN A 93 0.17 -11.77 -0.91
C ASN A 93 0.01 -11.91 0.60
N ALA A 94 -1.21 -11.70 1.09
CA ALA A 94 -1.52 -11.76 2.51
C ALA A 94 -2.76 -12.62 2.76
N GLU A 95 -2.63 -13.62 3.62
CA GLU A 95 -3.74 -14.40 4.16
C GLU A 95 -3.87 -14.12 5.66
N GLY A 96 -5.06 -13.71 6.12
CA GLY A 96 -5.31 -13.39 7.54
C GLY A 96 -4.57 -12.16 8.08
N MET A 97 -3.92 -11.38 7.20
CA MET A 97 -3.17 -10.17 7.52
C MET A 97 -3.62 -9.00 6.65
N ALA A 98 -3.38 -7.76 7.10
CA ALA A 98 -3.73 -6.56 6.34
C ALA A 98 -2.69 -6.29 5.25
N LEU A 99 -3.12 -6.37 3.99
CA LEU A 99 -2.28 -6.01 2.85
C LEU A 99 -1.90 -4.52 2.92
N LYS A 100 -0.62 -4.23 2.69
CA LYS A 100 -0.09 -2.87 2.59
C LYS A 100 0.73 -2.73 1.31
N SER A 101 0.56 -1.63 0.61
CA SER A 101 1.19 -1.38 -0.68
C SER A 101 1.43 0.12 -0.91
N THR A 102 2.38 0.47 -1.77
CA THR A 102 2.53 1.83 -2.35
C THR A 102 1.69 2.01 -3.61
N THR A 103 1.05 0.94 -4.09
CA THR A 103 0.10 0.92 -5.20
C THR A 103 -1.30 0.54 -4.68
N GLY A 104 -2.31 1.36 -4.95
CA GLY A 104 -3.71 1.05 -4.63
C GLY A 104 -4.51 0.75 -5.89
N LYS A 105 -5.32 -0.31 -5.90
CA LYS A 105 -6.28 -0.62 -6.98
C LYS A 105 -7.66 -0.84 -6.37
N SER A 106 -8.66 -0.09 -6.82
CA SER A 106 -10.02 -0.24 -6.31
C SER A 106 -11.06 0.16 -7.35
N LYS A 107 -12.29 -0.31 -7.15
CA LYS A 107 -13.45 0.05 -7.98
C LYS A 107 -14.66 0.33 -7.10
N VAL A 108 -15.44 1.34 -7.48
CA VAL A 108 -16.67 1.72 -6.76
C VAL A 108 -17.79 1.94 -7.77
N SER A 109 -18.93 1.30 -7.53
CA SER A 109 -20.15 1.46 -8.33
C SER A 109 -21.14 2.34 -7.58
N ALA A 110 -21.74 3.31 -8.27
CA ALA A 110 -22.74 4.21 -7.70
C ALA A 110 -23.69 4.76 -8.79
N ASN A 111 -24.79 5.36 -8.36
CA ASN A 111 -25.65 6.19 -9.18
C ASN A 111 -25.64 7.62 -8.62
N GLY A 112 -25.22 8.59 -9.42
CA GLY A 112 -25.12 9.98 -9.01
C GLY A 112 -24.03 10.70 -9.80
N THR A 113 -23.45 11.73 -9.20
CA THR A 113 -22.39 12.55 -9.80
C THR A 113 -21.03 12.37 -9.15
N ARG A 114 -20.90 11.46 -8.17
CA ARG A 114 -19.73 11.39 -7.29
C ARG A 114 -19.40 9.96 -6.86
N TRP A 115 -18.13 9.59 -7.00
CA TRP A 115 -17.55 8.33 -6.55
C TRP A 115 -16.37 8.62 -5.63
N VAL A 116 -16.40 8.04 -4.44
CA VAL A 116 -15.35 8.20 -3.42
C VAL A 116 -14.63 6.87 -3.26
N VAL A 117 -13.33 6.86 -3.46
CA VAL A 117 -12.47 5.67 -3.38
C VAL A 117 -11.43 5.91 -2.30
N ASP A 118 -11.53 5.18 -1.19
CA ASP A 118 -10.62 5.31 -0.04
C ASP A 118 -9.56 4.20 -0.09
N PHE A 119 -8.28 4.60 -0.09
CA PHE A 119 -7.14 3.70 -0.09
C PHE A 119 -6.40 3.64 1.26
N SER A 120 -6.93 4.25 2.32
CA SER A 120 -6.29 4.34 3.64
C SER A 120 -5.96 2.98 4.27
N SER A 121 -6.77 1.96 3.97
CA SER A 121 -6.54 0.60 4.46
C SER A 121 -5.36 -0.08 3.78
N VAL A 122 -5.04 0.28 2.53
CA VAL A 122 -4.01 -0.37 1.70
C VAL A 122 -2.71 0.42 1.64
N LEU A 123 -2.78 1.74 1.52
CA LEU A 123 -1.58 2.55 1.33
C LEU A 123 -0.70 2.58 2.58
N VAL A 124 0.62 2.53 2.37
CA VAL A 124 1.63 2.51 3.45
C VAL A 124 1.79 3.89 4.06
N PHE A 125 1.92 4.93 3.22
CA PHE A 125 2.13 6.30 3.69
C PHE A 125 0.81 7.09 3.72
N PRO A 126 0.62 8.00 4.67
CA PRO A 126 -0.53 8.88 4.67
C PRO A 126 -0.36 10.00 3.63
N ASN A 127 -1.38 10.25 2.81
CA ASN A 127 -1.50 11.43 1.96
C ASN A 127 -0.32 11.66 1.00
N ARG A 128 0.16 10.59 0.35
CA ARG A 128 1.30 10.63 -0.58
C ARG A 128 0.98 10.22 -2.02
N ILE A 129 -0.29 10.14 -2.40
CA ILE A 129 -0.64 9.79 -3.78
C ILE A 129 -0.08 10.85 -4.74
N ASN A 130 0.86 10.46 -5.60
CA ASN A 130 1.58 11.34 -6.53
C ASN A 130 1.11 11.14 -7.99
N PHE A 131 0.66 9.94 -8.33
CA PHE A 131 0.10 9.58 -9.62
C PHE A 131 -1.20 8.80 -9.44
N TYR A 132 -2.11 8.96 -10.40
CA TYR A 132 -3.34 8.20 -10.47
C TYR A 132 -3.72 7.90 -11.91
N GLN A 133 -4.51 6.85 -12.09
CA GLN A 133 -5.19 6.51 -13.33
C GLN A 133 -6.63 6.14 -12.98
N HIS A 134 -7.58 6.54 -13.81
CA HIS A 134 -8.96 6.11 -13.63
C HIS A 134 -9.63 5.76 -14.96
N SER A 135 -10.62 4.89 -14.89
CA SER A 135 -11.54 4.58 -15.99
C SER A 135 -12.97 4.63 -15.47
N PHE A 136 -13.89 5.10 -16.31
CA PHE A 136 -15.31 5.16 -16.00
C PHE A 136 -16.09 4.19 -16.88
N LEU A 137 -16.75 3.21 -16.28
CA LEU A 137 -17.68 2.31 -16.96
C LEU A 137 -19.11 2.82 -16.73
N ALA A 138 -19.65 3.59 -17.68
CA ALA A 138 -21.03 4.02 -17.68
C ALA A 138 -21.96 2.84 -18.02
N GLN A 139 -23.03 2.67 -17.23
CA GLN A 139 -24.08 1.68 -17.50
C GLN A 139 -25.24 2.27 -18.31
N SER A 140 -25.24 3.59 -18.53
CA SER A 140 -26.16 4.25 -19.45
C SER A 140 -25.54 4.34 -20.85
N GLY A 141 -26.37 4.48 -21.89
CA GLY A 141 -25.90 4.82 -23.24
C GLY A 141 -25.38 6.26 -23.38
N GLN A 142 -25.04 6.91 -22.26
CA GLN A 142 -24.57 8.29 -22.21
C GLN A 142 -23.06 8.33 -21.96
N ILE A 143 -22.41 9.39 -22.45
CA ILE A 143 -20.98 9.61 -22.29
C ILE A 143 -20.80 10.84 -21.38
N PRO A 144 -20.75 10.67 -20.05
CA PRO A 144 -20.53 11.78 -19.13
C PRO A 144 -19.09 12.31 -19.23
N ALA A 145 -18.91 13.60 -19.02
CA ALA A 145 -17.57 14.12 -18.75
C ALA A 145 -17.20 13.77 -17.31
N SER A 146 -16.01 13.19 -17.08
CA SER A 146 -15.53 12.79 -15.76
C SER A 146 -14.15 13.37 -15.46
N ALA A 147 -13.92 13.74 -14.21
CA ALA A 147 -12.60 14.18 -13.72
C ALA A 147 -12.36 13.72 -12.29
N VAL A 148 -11.08 13.57 -11.91
CA VAL A 148 -10.68 13.48 -10.51
C VAL A 148 -10.66 14.89 -9.91
N THR A 149 -11.40 15.11 -8.84
CA THR A 149 -11.55 16.44 -8.21
C THR A 149 -10.89 16.54 -6.83
N ASN A 150 -10.52 15.41 -6.21
CA ASN A 150 -9.82 15.39 -4.94
C ASN A 150 -8.91 14.16 -4.82
N VAL A 151 -7.71 14.34 -4.27
CA VAL A 151 -6.73 13.29 -3.96
C VAL A 151 -6.08 13.58 -2.59
N SER A 152 -6.88 13.66 -1.53
CA SER A 152 -6.41 13.99 -0.19
C SER A 152 -6.70 12.87 0.80
N ASN A 153 -5.88 12.72 1.82
CA ASN A 153 -6.05 11.73 2.89
C ASN A 153 -6.16 10.29 2.35
N ASN A 154 -5.42 9.94 1.29
CA ASN A 154 -5.51 8.66 0.58
C ASN A 154 -6.89 8.37 -0.04
N VAL A 155 -7.72 9.40 -0.21
CA VAL A 155 -9.04 9.31 -0.85
C VAL A 155 -8.97 9.97 -2.22
N VAL A 156 -9.45 9.25 -3.24
CA VAL A 156 -9.68 9.78 -4.58
C VAL A 156 -11.17 10.03 -4.78
N VAL A 157 -11.52 11.22 -5.25
CA VAL A 157 -12.89 11.55 -5.64
C VAL A 157 -12.95 11.76 -7.14
N VAL A 158 -13.83 11.01 -7.80
CA VAL A 158 -14.18 11.17 -9.22
C VAL A 158 -15.58 11.76 -9.31
N GLU A 159 -15.75 12.79 -10.12
CA GLU A 159 -17.03 13.44 -10.33
C GLU A 159 -17.38 13.52 -11.82
N THR A 160 -18.69 13.53 -12.10
CA THR A 160 -19.24 13.67 -13.45
C THR A 160 -20.09 14.92 -13.57
N ASP A 161 -20.20 15.46 -14.79
CA ASP A 161 -21.01 16.65 -15.10
C ASP A 161 -22.54 16.46 -14.91
N ARG A 162 -22.99 15.21 -14.84
CA ARG A 162 -24.40 14.83 -14.68
C ARG A 162 -24.54 13.52 -13.91
N ALA A 163 -25.75 13.26 -13.41
CA ALA A 163 -26.04 12.00 -12.72
C ALA A 163 -26.03 10.82 -13.70
N VAL A 164 -25.25 9.80 -13.39
CA VAL A 164 -25.17 8.56 -14.16
C VAL A 164 -24.99 7.36 -13.23
N THR A 165 -25.49 6.20 -13.63
CA THR A 165 -25.13 4.92 -13.00
C THR A 165 -23.86 4.41 -13.66
N GLY A 166 -22.83 4.14 -12.85
CA GLY A 166 -21.54 3.70 -13.38
C GLY A 166 -20.59 3.18 -12.33
N THR A 167 -19.50 2.60 -12.81
CA THR A 167 -18.39 2.10 -11.99
C THR A 167 -17.12 2.84 -12.33
N VAL A 168 -16.49 3.43 -11.32
CA VAL A 168 -15.15 4.02 -11.42
C VAL A 168 -14.15 2.97 -10.97
N SER A 169 -13.13 2.71 -11.78
CA SER A 169 -11.93 1.97 -11.37
C SER A 169 -10.76 2.93 -11.27
N VAL A 170 -10.01 2.87 -10.18
CA VAL A 170 -8.89 3.77 -9.87
C VAL A 170 -7.65 2.97 -9.51
N ILE A 171 -6.52 3.39 -10.06
CA ILE A 171 -5.19 2.97 -9.64
C ILE A 171 -4.45 4.20 -9.11
N VAL A 172 -3.80 4.09 -7.96
CA VAL A 172 -3.00 5.16 -7.35
C VAL A 172 -1.60 4.66 -7.02
N TYR A 173 -0.64 5.58 -7.03
CA TYR A 173 0.76 5.34 -6.69
C TYR A 173 1.21 6.39 -5.67
N GLN A 174 2.07 6.00 -4.73
CA GLN A 174 2.71 6.88 -3.74
C GLN A 174 4.13 7.27 -4.09
#